data_AF-A0A6J4VPB7-F1
#
_entry.id   AF-A0A6J4VPB7-F1
#
_cell.length_a   1.000
_cell.length_b   1.000
_cell.length_c   1.000
_cell.angle_alpha   90.00
_cell.angle_beta   90.00
_cell.angle_gamma   90.00
#
_symmetry.space_group_name_H-M   'P 1'
#
loop_
_entity.id
_entity.type
_entity.pdbx_description
1 polymer ?
#
loop_
_entity_poly.entity_id
_entity_poly.type
_entity_poly.pdbx_seq_one_letter_code
_entity_poly.pdbx_strand_id
1 'polypeptide(L)' 'MTHFSLQTHQYTAIDDCTRLKLVRLYPNKTAQSTLNFVEQMVNAFPFPIQRL' A
#
# COMPACT_ATOMS: atom_id res chain seq x y z
N MET A 1 -32.36 -5.34 -0.25
CA MET A 1 -31.10 -4.82 -0.84
C MET A 1 -29.98 -5.10 0.15
N THR A 2 -29.26 -6.21 -0.01
CA THR A 2 -28.15 -6.60 0.86
C THR A 2 -26.98 -5.63 0.66
N HIS A 3 -26.71 -4.77 1.64
CA HIS A 3 -25.47 -4.00 1.72
C HIS A 3 -24.30 -4.96 1.96
N PHE A 4 -23.74 -5.55 0.90
CA PHE A 4 -22.42 -6.15 0.98
C PHE A 4 -21.40 -5.01 0.99
N SER A 5 -21.00 -4.57 2.19
CA SER A 5 -19.74 -3.87 2.34
C SER A 5 -18.65 -4.86 1.96
N LEU A 6 -18.15 -4.80 0.72
CA LEU A 6 -16.91 -5.49 0.36
C LEU A 6 -15.84 -4.95 1.31
N GLN A 7 -15.32 -5.80 2.20
CA GLN A 7 -14.33 -5.40 3.18
C GLN A 7 -13.06 -4.96 2.46
N THR A 8 -12.88 -3.66 2.28
CA THR A 8 -11.70 -3.07 1.64
C THR A 8 -10.60 -2.85 2.66
N HIS A 9 -9.37 -3.19 2.29
CA HIS A 9 -8.19 -3.08 3.12
C HIS A 9 -7.30 -1.98 2.55
N GLN A 10 -7.06 -0.95 3.36
CA GLN A 10 -6.14 0.12 2.99
C GLN A 10 -4.72 -0.25 3.39
N TYR A 11 -3.80 -0.10 2.44
CA TYR A 11 -2.37 -0.17 2.65
C TYR A 11 -1.82 1.24 2.47
N THR A 12 -0.91 1.66 3.35
CA THR A 12 -0.38 3.03 3.36
C THR A 12 1.10 3.02 3.70
N ALA A 13 1.89 3.69 2.87
CA ALA A 13 3.31 3.95 3.07
C ALA A 13 3.50 5.46 3.15
N ILE A 14 4.17 5.92 4.21
CA ILE A 14 4.45 7.33 4.46
C ILE A 14 5.94 7.44 4.71
N ASP A 15 6.58 8.35 3.99
CA ASP A 15 7.94 8.80 4.31
C ASP A 15 7.88 10.05 5.18
N ASP A 16 8.57 10.02 6.32
CA ASP A 16 8.56 11.13 7.28
C ASP A 16 9.36 12.34 6.78
N CYS A 17 10.45 12.10 6.06
CA CYS A 17 11.38 13.13 5.60
C CYS A 17 10.77 14.00 4.49
N THR A 18 10.09 13.38 3.53
CA THR A 18 9.53 14.04 2.34
C THR A 18 8.03 14.26 2.42
N ARG A 19 7.35 13.67 3.40
CA ARG A 19 5.89 13.65 3.52
C ARG A 19 5.17 12.98 2.34
N LEU A 20 5.90 12.23 1.50
CA LEU A 20 5.30 11.46 0.43
C LEU A 20 4.43 10.35 1.02
N LYS A 21 3.20 10.22 0.51
CA LYS A 21 2.22 9.21 0.94
C LYS A 21 1.69 8.42 -0.24
N LEU A 22 1.86 7.10 -0.20
CA LEU A 22 1.24 6.16 -1.11
C LEU A 22 0.09 5.44 -0.42
N VAL A 23 -1.10 5.50 -1.01
CA VAL A 23 -2.30 4.80 -0.52
C VAL A 23 -2.84 3.88 -1.62
N ARG A 24 -3.22 2.66 -1.25
CA ARG A 24 -3.89 1.67 -2.12
C ARG A 24 -4.97 0.93 -1.34
N LEU A 25 -6.02 0.51 -2.05
CA LEU A 25 -7.10 -0.31 -1.53
C LEU A 25 -7.01 -1.70 -2.15
N TYR A 26 -7.18 -2.73 -1.31
CA TYR A 26 -7.18 -4.13 -1.70
C TYR A 26 -8.43 -4.84 -1.18
N PRO A 27 -8.96 -5.85 -1.89
CA PRO A 27 -10.13 -6.59 -1.44
C PRO A 27 -9.82 -7.54 -0.27
N ASN A 28 -8.55 -7.82 0.03
CA ASN A 28 -8.13 -8.77 1.05
C ASN A 28 -6.75 -8.43 1.66
N LYS A 29 -6.43 -9.07 2.79
CA LYS A 29 -5.14 -9.00 3.49
C LYS A 29 -4.29 -10.25 3.22
N THR A 30 -3.99 -10.52 1.95
CA THR A 30 -3.14 -11.66 1.56
C THR A 30 -1.68 -11.24 1.38
N ALA A 31 -0.75 -12.20 1.43
CA ALA A 31 0.66 -11.97 1.09
C ALA A 31 0.82 -11.39 -0.32
N GLN A 32 -0.02 -11.80 -1.27
CA GLN A 32 -0.01 -11.27 -2.64
C GLN A 32 -0.36 -9.77 -2.69
N SER A 33 -1.38 -9.34 -1.94
CA SER A 33 -1.74 -7.92 -1.82
C SER A 33 -0.61 -7.11 -1.18
N THR A 34 0.07 -7.68 -0.18
CA THR A 34 1.25 -7.06 0.45
C THR A 34 2.42 -6.92 -0.52
N LEU A 35 2.78 -7.98 -1.25
CA LEU A 35 3.88 -7.94 -2.23
C LEU A 35 3.61 -6.90 -3.33
N ASN A 36 2.40 -6.90 -3.87
CA ASN A 36 2.01 -5.89 -4.85
C ASN A 36 2.10 -4.46 -4.29
N PHE A 37 1.68 -4.26 -3.03
CA PHE A 37 1.80 -2.94 -2.41
C PHE A 37 3.27 -2.50 -2.24
N VAL A 38 4.16 -3.42 -1.88
CA VAL A 38 5.60 -3.14 -1.76
C VAL A 38 6.20 -2.78 -3.12
N GLU A 39 5.86 -3.49 -4.20
CA GLU A 39 6.28 -3.14 -5.56
C GLU A 39 5.81 -1.72 -5.96
N GLN A 40 4.55 -1.40 -5.66
CA GLN A 40 4.00 -0.06 -5.92
C GLN A 40 4.73 1.02 -5.11
N MET A 41 5.12 0.72 -3.87
CA MET A 41 5.92 1.61 -3.03
C MET A 41 7.30 1.86 -3.61
N VAL A 42 8.02 0.80 -4.00
CA VAL A 42 9.36 0.92 -4.62
C VAL A 42 9.30 1.73 -5.92
N ASN A 43 8.25 1.56 -6.72
CA ASN A 43 8.08 2.33 -7.97
C ASN A 43 7.68 3.80 -7.75
N ALA A 44 6.92 4.10 -6.69
CA ALA A 44 6.40 5.44 -6.44
C ALA A 44 7.39 6.36 -5.72
N PHE A 45 8.31 5.81 -4.93
CA PHE A 45 9.22 6.59 -4.12
C PHE A 45 10.44 6.98 -4.99
N PRO A 46 10.76 8.28 -5.14
CA PRO A 46 11.82 8.75 -6.04
C PRO A 46 13.23 8.54 -5.46
N PHE A 47 13.38 7.62 -4.51
CA PHE A 47 14.62 7.33 -3.80
C PHE A 47 14.72 5.84 -3.48
N PRO A 48 15.93 5.29 -3.36
CA PRO A 48 16.13 3.88 -3.06
C PRO A 48 15.61 3.55 -1.66
N ILE A 49 14.76 2.53 -1.56
CA ILE A 49 14.34 1.94 -0.28
C ILE A 49 15.35 0.85 0.07
N GLN A 50 16.22 1.11 1.05
CA GLN A 50 17.29 0.20 1.46
C GLN A 50 17.01 -0.39 2.84
N ARG A 51 17.45 -1.62 3.06
CA ARG A 51 17.47 -2.23 4.39
C ARG A 51 18.74 -1.77 5.09
N LEU A 52 18.59 -1.11 6.25
CA LEU A 52 19.71 -0.78 7.15
C LEU A 52 20.34 -2.04 7.76
#